data_AF-A0A0K8Q7Z1-F1
#
_entry.id   AF-A0A0K8Q7Z1-F1
#
_cell.length_a   1.000
_cell.length_b   1.000
_cell.length_c   1.000
_cell.angle_alpha   90.00
_cell.angle_beta   90.00
_cell.angle_gamma   90.00
#
_symmetry.space_group_name_H-M   'P 1'
#
loop_
_entity.id
_entity.type
_entity.pdbx_description
1 polymer ?
#
loop_
_entity_poly.entity_id
_entity_poly.type
_entity_poly.pdbx_seq_one_letter_code
_entity_poly.pdbx_strand_id
1 'polypeptide(L)'
;MIGFGATARGAVTALNAHGIHDVQVLTNRGVAAVGSPIHSVRIAQFDHDDKAPFLSEVITERGKVPLAPFLAASDIVVNCTLQDPNAPLTYLRKEDLSAFRPGSLIVDVSCDEGMGFSWARTTTFAEPMFTVGDHIDYYAVDHSPSYLWNSATWEISEALLPFLETVISGPEAWAGNETIARAIEIRDGGILNKDVLQFQQRAPEYPHGPLKA
;
A
#
# COMPACT_ATOMS: atom_id res chain seq x y z
N MET A 1 6.20 -1.54 -10.66
CA MET A 1 5.22 -1.06 -9.66
C MET A 1 4.59 -2.25 -8.97
N ILE A 2 4.48 -2.21 -7.65
CA ILE A 2 3.87 -3.26 -6.84
C ILE A 2 2.48 -2.79 -6.43
N GLY A 3 1.46 -3.60 -6.72
CA GLY A 3 0.06 -3.26 -6.46
C GLY A 3 -0.63 -2.62 -7.67
N PHE A 4 -1.92 -2.92 -7.80
CA PHE A 4 -2.81 -2.36 -8.81
C PHE A 4 -4.00 -1.69 -8.11
N GLY A 5 -4.13 -0.37 -8.26
CA GLY A 5 -5.14 0.43 -7.55
C GLY A 5 -5.12 1.90 -7.97
N ALA A 6 -5.82 2.76 -7.21
CA ALA A 6 -5.86 4.20 -7.47
C ALA A 6 -4.46 4.85 -7.36
N THR A 7 -3.70 4.49 -6.32
CA THR A 7 -2.32 4.95 -6.12
C THR A 7 -1.42 4.56 -7.30
N ALA A 8 -1.51 3.31 -7.76
CA ALA A 8 -0.75 2.85 -8.91
C ALA A 8 -1.13 3.62 -10.19
N ARG A 9 -2.42 3.89 -10.44
CA ARG A 9 -2.86 4.71 -11.58
C ARG A 9 -2.28 6.13 -11.55
N GLY A 10 -2.27 6.77 -10.37
CA GLY A 10 -1.67 8.08 -10.19
C GLY A 10 -0.17 8.06 -10.51
N ALA A 11 0.56 7.09 -9.97
CA ALA A 11 2.00 6.95 -10.22
C ALA A 11 2.31 6.60 -11.68
N VAL A 12 1.54 5.73 -12.36
CA VAL A 12 1.69 5.50 -13.82
C VAL A 12 1.48 6.79 -14.61
N THR A 13 0.47 7.58 -14.24
CA THR A 13 0.18 8.86 -14.91
C THR A 13 1.35 9.84 -14.77
N ALA A 14 1.91 9.95 -13.57
CA ALA A 14 3.08 10.79 -13.30
C ALA A 14 4.33 10.31 -14.08
N LEU A 15 4.62 9.01 -14.07
CA LEU A 15 5.74 8.43 -14.81
C LEU A 15 5.61 8.70 -16.32
N ASN A 16 4.42 8.47 -16.89
CA ASN A 16 4.15 8.76 -18.30
C ASN A 16 4.35 10.25 -18.63
N ALA A 17 3.94 11.16 -17.76
CA ALA A 17 4.14 12.60 -17.95
C ALA A 17 5.63 12.99 -17.95
N HIS A 18 6.48 12.21 -17.28
CA HIS A 18 7.94 12.34 -17.31
C HIS A 18 8.63 11.56 -18.44
N GLY A 19 7.86 10.98 -19.38
CA GLY A 19 8.39 10.23 -20.52
C GLY A 19 8.82 8.79 -20.20
N ILE A 20 8.46 8.27 -19.02
CA ILE A 20 8.73 6.89 -18.62
C ILE A 20 7.54 6.03 -19.04
N HIS A 21 7.75 5.24 -20.09
CA HIS A 21 6.70 4.43 -20.71
C HIS A 21 6.90 2.92 -20.53
N ASP A 22 8.11 2.46 -20.18
CA ASP A 22 8.33 1.07 -19.81
C ASP A 22 7.92 0.83 -18.36
N VAL A 23 6.62 0.63 -18.16
CA VAL A 23 6.05 0.41 -16.84
C VAL A 23 5.46 -1.00 -16.73
N GLN A 24 5.94 -1.74 -15.73
CA GLN A 24 5.41 -3.03 -15.33
C GLN A 24 4.66 -2.92 -14.01
N VAL A 25 3.44 -3.45 -13.94
CA VAL A 25 2.60 -3.46 -12.75
C VAL A 25 2.39 -4.90 -12.28
N LEU A 26 2.69 -5.13 -11.00
CA LEU A 26 2.52 -6.41 -10.33
C LEU A 26 1.21 -6.45 -9.55
N THR A 27 0.45 -7.53 -9.72
CA THR A 27 -0.82 -7.77 -9.00
C THR A 27 -0.83 -9.16 -8.37
N ASN A 28 -1.40 -9.27 -7.16
CA ASN A 28 -1.69 -10.55 -6.52
C ASN A 28 -3.03 -11.15 -6.98
N ARG A 29 -3.91 -10.33 -7.59
CA ARG A 29 -5.17 -10.79 -8.21
C ARG A 29 -4.88 -11.23 -9.63
N GLY A 30 -5.60 -12.27 -10.09
CA GLY A 30 -5.51 -12.72 -11.48
C GLY A 30 -5.70 -11.57 -12.46
N VAL A 31 -4.89 -11.52 -13.52
CA VAL A 31 -4.87 -10.40 -14.50
C VAL A 31 -6.26 -10.14 -15.11
N ALA A 32 -7.09 -11.18 -15.25
CA ALA A 32 -8.47 -11.06 -15.74
C ALA A 32 -9.45 -10.39 -14.75
N ALA A 33 -9.11 -10.32 -13.45
CA ALA A 33 -9.88 -9.67 -12.40
C ALA A 33 -9.50 -8.18 -12.22
N VAL A 34 -8.59 -7.67 -13.05
CA VAL A 34 -8.14 -6.28 -13.04
C VAL A 34 -9.19 -5.42 -13.74
N GLY A 35 -10.05 -4.77 -12.96
CA GLY A 35 -11.01 -3.78 -13.48
C GLY A 35 -10.29 -2.58 -14.12
N SER A 36 -10.65 -2.28 -15.37
CA SER A 36 -10.13 -1.15 -16.17
C SER A 36 -8.59 -1.12 -16.27
N PRO A 37 -7.99 -1.89 -17.20
CA PRO A 37 -6.54 -1.97 -17.35
C PRO A 37 -5.94 -0.64 -17.79
N ILE A 38 -4.76 -0.32 -17.27
CA ILE A 38 -3.98 0.83 -17.74
C ILE A 38 -3.31 0.41 -19.04
N HIS A 39 -3.78 0.91 -20.17
CA HIS A 39 -3.37 0.39 -21.49
C HIS A 39 -1.87 0.58 -21.78
N SER A 40 -1.23 1.54 -21.11
CA SER A 40 0.19 1.85 -21.27
C SER A 40 1.13 0.96 -20.44
N VAL A 41 0.62 0.00 -19.65
CA VAL A 41 1.47 -0.82 -18.77
C VAL A 41 1.39 -2.30 -19.10
N ARG A 42 2.48 -3.01 -18.81
CA ARG A 42 2.49 -4.47 -18.80
C ARG A 42 2.08 -4.94 -17.41
N ILE A 43 1.08 -5.82 -17.34
CA ILE A 43 0.62 -6.39 -16.07
C ILE A 43 1.20 -7.79 -15.94
N ALA A 44 1.86 -8.06 -14.82
CA ALA A 44 2.27 -9.40 -14.44
C ALA A 44 1.64 -9.78 -13.10
N GLN A 45 1.25 -11.04 -12.97
CA GLN A 45 0.79 -11.57 -11.70
C GLN A 45 2.00 -12.00 -10.87
N PHE A 46 1.94 -11.82 -9.57
CA PHE A 46 2.85 -12.49 -8.64
C PHE A 46 2.05 -13.29 -7.62
N ASP A 47 2.59 -14.44 -7.23
CA ASP A 47 2.08 -15.26 -6.14
C ASP A 47 3.04 -15.12 -4.94
N HIS A 48 2.54 -15.34 -3.72
CA HIS A 48 3.39 -15.54 -2.56
C HIS A 48 3.01 -16.83 -1.83
N ASP A 49 3.96 -17.38 -1.08
CA ASP A 49 3.71 -18.49 -0.17
C ASP A 49 3.29 -17.94 1.20
N ASP A 50 2.13 -18.32 1.71
CA ASP A 50 1.63 -17.94 3.05
C ASP A 50 2.58 -18.37 4.18
N LYS A 51 3.35 -19.44 3.97
CA LYS A 51 4.33 -19.96 4.93
C LYS A 51 5.71 -19.31 4.77
N ALA A 52 5.96 -18.63 3.65
CA ALA A 52 7.20 -17.94 3.35
C ALA A 52 6.89 -16.65 2.55
N PRO A 53 6.34 -15.60 3.18
CA PRO A 53 5.89 -14.39 2.50
C PRO A 53 7.01 -13.62 1.76
N PHE A 54 8.27 -13.93 2.06
CA PHE A 54 9.46 -13.42 1.38
C PHE A 54 9.83 -14.20 0.10
N LEU A 55 9.19 -15.34 -0.18
CA LEU A 55 9.37 -16.14 -1.40
C LEU A 55 8.24 -15.87 -2.39
N SER A 56 8.06 -14.60 -2.74
CA SER A 56 7.15 -14.22 -3.81
C SER A 56 7.76 -14.53 -5.18
N GLU A 57 6.92 -14.98 -6.12
CA GLU A 57 7.32 -15.29 -7.50
C GLU A 57 6.45 -14.54 -8.50
N VAL A 58 7.06 -13.94 -9.50
CA VAL A 58 6.37 -13.29 -10.62
C VAL A 58 6.14 -14.33 -11.73
N ILE A 59 4.90 -14.40 -12.21
CA ILE A 59 4.52 -15.24 -13.34
C ILE A 59 4.82 -14.48 -14.62
N THR A 60 5.82 -14.95 -15.37
CA THR A 60 6.21 -14.39 -16.67
C THR A 60 5.90 -15.37 -17.80
N GLU A 61 5.95 -14.90 -19.05
CA GLU A 61 5.82 -15.76 -20.24
C GLU A 61 6.88 -16.88 -20.28
N ARG A 62 8.02 -16.69 -19.61
CA ARG A 62 9.13 -17.66 -19.55
C ARG A 62 9.07 -18.58 -18.33
N GLY A 63 8.02 -18.46 -17.51
CA GLY A 63 7.85 -19.21 -16.26
C GLY A 63 7.90 -18.31 -15.02
N LYS A 64 7.88 -18.95 -13.85
CA LYS A 64 7.97 -18.27 -12.56
C LYS A 64 9.40 -17.83 -12.29
N VAL A 65 9.56 -16.59 -11.82
CA VAL A 65 10.85 -16.03 -11.41
C VAL A 65 10.74 -15.41 -10.03
N PRO A 66 11.79 -15.44 -9.19
CA PRO A 66 11.73 -14.81 -7.88
C PRO A 66 11.49 -13.29 -7.98
N LEU A 67 10.65 -12.75 -7.08
CA LEU A 67 10.23 -11.35 -7.10
C LEU A 67 11.41 -10.38 -6.96
N ALA A 68 12.35 -10.66 -6.06
CA ALA A 68 13.47 -9.76 -5.79
C ALA A 68 14.36 -9.48 -7.04
N PRO A 69 14.92 -10.50 -7.74
CA PRO A 69 15.60 -10.31 -9.02
C PRO A 69 14.73 -9.65 -10.10
N PHE A 70 13.43 -9.92 -10.12
CA PHE A 70 12.51 -9.29 -11.06
C PHE A 70 12.40 -7.77 -10.82
N LEU A 71 12.27 -7.35 -9.56
CA LEU A 71 12.25 -5.95 -9.17
C LEU A 71 13.61 -5.27 -9.41
N ALA A 72 14.71 -5.96 -9.13
CA ALA A 72 16.07 -5.46 -9.31
C ALA A 72 16.44 -5.17 -10.78
N ALA A 73 15.70 -5.73 -11.74
CA ALA A 73 15.85 -5.43 -13.16
C ALA A 73 15.27 -4.06 -13.56
N SER A 74 14.54 -3.38 -12.66
CA SER A 74 13.95 -2.06 -12.89
C SER A 74 14.82 -0.95 -12.33
N ASP A 75 14.86 0.21 -13.00
CA ASP A 75 15.57 1.39 -12.48
C ASP A 75 14.78 2.06 -11.35
N ILE A 76 13.43 1.98 -11.40
CA ILE A 76 12.52 2.53 -10.39
C ILE A 76 11.52 1.46 -9.95
N VAL A 77 11.43 1.23 -8.64
CA VAL A 77 10.38 0.41 -8.01
C VAL A 77 9.44 1.32 -7.24
N VAL A 78 8.15 1.29 -7.56
CA VAL A 78 7.12 2.02 -6.80
C VAL A 78 6.23 1.02 -6.08
N ASN A 79 6.16 1.08 -4.75
CA ASN A 79 5.19 0.31 -3.96
C ASN A 79 3.90 1.13 -3.81
N CYS A 80 2.78 0.53 -4.22
CA CYS A 80 1.44 1.08 -4.16
C CYS A 80 0.44 0.07 -3.58
N THR A 81 0.92 -0.97 -2.90
CA THR A 81 0.05 -2.01 -2.36
C THR A 81 -0.59 -1.56 -1.06
N LEU A 82 -1.90 -1.68 -0.95
CA LEU A 82 -2.57 -1.68 0.35
C LEU A 82 -2.45 -3.10 0.92
N GLN A 83 -1.62 -3.28 1.94
CA GLN A 83 -1.39 -4.58 2.58
C GLN A 83 -2.37 -4.80 3.74
N ASP A 84 -2.53 -6.07 4.13
CA ASP A 84 -3.19 -6.45 5.38
C ASP A 84 -2.18 -6.36 6.53
N PRO A 85 -2.38 -5.47 7.52
CA PRO A 85 -1.50 -5.38 8.67
C PRO A 85 -1.38 -6.66 9.50
N ASN A 86 -2.38 -7.54 9.43
CA ASN A 86 -2.39 -8.83 10.14
C ASN A 86 -1.63 -9.94 9.39
N ALA A 87 -1.31 -9.72 8.12
CA ALA A 87 -0.58 -10.65 7.26
C ALA A 87 0.38 -9.90 6.31
N PRO A 88 1.35 -9.15 6.86
CA PRO A 88 2.21 -8.30 6.05
C PRO A 88 3.13 -9.14 5.15
N LEU A 89 3.32 -8.68 3.92
CA LEU A 89 4.24 -9.26 2.95
C LEU A 89 5.57 -8.51 2.97
N THR A 90 6.66 -9.23 2.69
CA THR A 90 7.98 -8.64 2.49
C THR A 90 8.41 -8.91 1.06
N TYR A 91 8.38 -7.88 0.21
CA TYR A 91 8.77 -7.96 -1.20
C TYR A 91 10.28 -7.98 -1.39
N LEU A 92 11.02 -7.23 -0.57
CA LEU A 92 12.48 -7.19 -0.59
C LEU A 92 13.04 -7.15 0.83
N ARG A 93 14.18 -7.81 1.01
CA ARG A 93 15.00 -7.76 2.22
C ARG A 93 16.38 -7.18 1.90
N LYS A 94 17.13 -6.79 2.94
CA LYS A 94 18.44 -6.15 2.77
C LYS A 94 19.41 -7.02 1.98
N GLU A 95 19.26 -8.35 2.04
CA GLU A 95 20.08 -9.31 1.31
C GLU A 95 19.83 -9.25 -0.21
N ASP A 96 18.64 -8.81 -0.63
CA ASP A 96 18.24 -8.71 -2.04
C ASP A 96 18.82 -7.46 -2.73
N LEU A 97 19.29 -6.46 -1.97
CA LEU A 97 19.73 -5.16 -2.48
C LEU A 97 20.94 -5.25 -3.41
N SER A 98 21.80 -6.26 -3.21
CA SER A 98 23.00 -6.47 -4.03
C SER A 98 22.70 -6.71 -5.52
N ALA A 99 21.47 -7.12 -5.86
CA ALA A 99 21.05 -7.36 -7.22
C ALA A 99 20.66 -6.07 -7.97
N PHE A 100 20.39 -4.97 -7.25
CA PHE A 100 19.99 -3.71 -7.85
C PHE A 100 21.18 -2.99 -8.47
N ARG A 101 20.89 -2.11 -9.44
CA ARG A 101 21.90 -1.28 -10.08
C ARG A 101 22.19 -0.06 -9.18
N PRO A 102 23.45 0.42 -9.12
CA PRO A 102 23.73 1.71 -8.50
C PRO A 102 22.88 2.84 -9.10
N GLY A 103 22.25 3.63 -8.22
CA GLY A 103 21.32 4.69 -8.62
C GLY A 103 19.87 4.23 -8.82
N SER A 104 19.53 2.96 -8.50
CA SER A 104 18.15 2.52 -8.42
C SER A 104 17.36 3.32 -7.38
N LEU A 105 16.09 3.58 -7.68
CA LEU A 105 15.17 4.31 -6.81
C LEU A 105 14.02 3.42 -6.36
N ILE A 106 13.76 3.39 -5.07
CA ILE A 106 12.58 2.75 -4.49
C ILE A 106 11.68 3.86 -3.90
N VAL A 107 10.47 3.99 -4.44
CA VAL A 107 9.43 4.91 -3.97
C VAL A 107 8.36 4.11 -3.24
N ASP A 108 8.29 4.25 -1.93
CA ASP A 108 7.33 3.56 -1.09
C ASP A 108 6.18 4.48 -0.73
N VAL A 109 5.09 4.40 -1.52
CA VAL A 109 3.89 5.21 -1.28
C VAL A 109 3.02 4.61 -0.18
N SER A 110 3.12 3.30 0.02
CA SER A 110 2.42 2.53 1.05
C SER A 110 3.38 2.16 2.18
N CYS A 111 4.14 3.15 2.66
CA CYS A 111 5.20 2.93 3.63
C CYS A 111 4.63 2.72 5.04
N ASP A 112 4.59 1.46 5.47
CA ASP A 112 4.29 1.07 6.85
C ASP A 112 5.48 0.28 7.41
N GLU A 113 5.89 0.60 8.64
CA GLU A 113 6.98 -0.14 9.29
C GLU A 113 6.62 -1.63 9.41
N GLY A 114 7.57 -2.49 8.99
CA GLY A 114 7.36 -3.94 9.00
C GLY A 114 6.56 -4.49 7.81
N MET A 115 6.20 -3.66 6.82
CA MET A 115 5.48 -4.09 5.61
C MET A 115 6.24 -3.73 4.35
N GLY A 116 6.14 -4.57 3.33
CA GLY A 116 6.70 -4.33 1.99
C GLY A 116 8.20 -4.52 1.91
N PHE A 117 8.98 -3.86 2.77
CA PHE A 117 10.44 -3.92 2.76
C PHE A 117 10.99 -4.10 4.17
N SER A 118 12.04 -4.92 4.34
CA SER A 118 12.59 -5.19 5.68
C SER A 118 13.28 -4.00 6.36
N TRP A 119 13.44 -2.88 5.64
CA TRP A 119 13.98 -1.61 6.11
C TRP A 119 12.95 -0.48 6.05
N ALA A 120 11.68 -0.79 5.76
CA ALA A 120 10.62 0.21 5.60
C ALA A 120 10.55 1.07 6.87
N ARG A 121 10.64 2.38 6.65
CA ARG A 121 10.45 3.42 7.66
C ARG A 121 9.97 4.68 6.96
N THR A 122 9.04 5.39 7.60
CA THR A 122 8.53 6.65 7.06
C THR A 122 9.61 7.73 7.09
N THR A 123 9.51 8.65 6.14
CA THR A 123 10.38 9.81 6.00
C THR A 123 9.54 11.09 5.99
N THR A 124 10.17 12.27 5.96
CA THR A 124 9.46 13.55 6.02
C THR A 124 9.76 14.40 4.79
N PHE A 125 8.98 15.43 4.49
CA PHE A 125 9.32 16.35 3.40
C PHE A 125 10.68 17.05 3.57
N ALA A 126 11.16 17.23 4.81
CA ALA A 126 12.47 17.84 5.08
C ALA A 126 13.63 16.86 4.81
N GLU A 127 13.42 15.58 5.09
CA GLU A 127 14.36 14.49 4.85
C GLU A 127 13.63 13.36 4.11
N PRO A 128 13.36 13.51 2.79
CA PRO A 128 12.38 12.68 2.08
C PRO A 128 12.92 11.33 1.64
N MET A 129 14.23 11.14 1.74
CA MET A 129 14.89 9.93 1.27
C MET A 129 16.16 9.65 2.06
N PHE A 130 16.53 8.38 2.10
CA PHE A 130 17.84 7.94 2.56
C PHE A 130 18.35 6.81 1.68
N THR A 131 19.67 6.64 1.65
CA THR A 131 20.28 5.53 0.93
C THR A 131 20.12 4.24 1.74
N VAL A 132 19.58 3.19 1.12
CA VAL A 132 19.50 1.84 1.68
C VAL A 132 20.55 0.94 1.03
N GLY A 133 21.22 0.13 1.85
CA GLY A 133 22.45 -0.54 1.42
C GLY A 133 23.52 0.51 1.14
N ASP A 134 24.14 0.44 -0.04
CA ASP A 134 25.24 1.33 -0.43
C ASP A 134 24.91 2.25 -1.62
N HIS A 135 23.81 2.00 -2.34
CA HIS A 135 23.65 2.55 -3.69
C HIS A 135 22.20 2.72 -4.18
N ILE A 136 21.21 2.52 -3.30
CA ILE A 136 19.79 2.60 -3.64
C ILE A 136 19.17 3.73 -2.86
N ASP A 137 18.49 4.63 -3.54
CA ASP A 137 17.75 5.71 -2.92
C ASP A 137 16.34 5.22 -2.55
N TYR A 138 15.94 5.41 -1.30
CA TYR A 138 14.62 5.02 -0.80
C TYR A 138 13.85 6.26 -0.35
N TYR A 139 12.76 6.56 -1.07
CA TYR A 139 11.80 7.63 -0.77
C TYR A 139 10.56 7.03 -0.12
N ALA A 140 10.13 7.55 1.02
CA ALA A 140 8.97 7.01 1.76
C ALA A 140 8.26 8.11 2.56
N VAL A 141 7.98 9.25 1.92
CA VAL A 141 7.31 10.35 2.62
C VAL A 141 5.86 9.97 2.83
N ASP A 142 5.49 9.83 4.10
CA ASP A 142 4.12 9.56 4.50
C ASP A 142 3.24 10.81 4.33
N HIS A 143 1.93 10.59 4.21
CA HIS A 143 0.93 11.63 4.02
C HIS A 143 1.27 12.59 2.86
N SER A 144 1.88 12.05 1.79
CA SER A 144 2.29 12.82 0.62
C SER A 144 1.20 13.71 -0.02
N PRO A 145 -0.12 13.39 0.03
CA PRO A 145 -1.16 14.32 -0.43
C PRO A 145 -1.16 15.68 0.29
N SER A 146 -0.63 15.76 1.50
CA SER A 146 -0.51 17.00 2.28
C SER A 146 0.37 18.05 1.60
N TYR A 147 1.26 17.64 0.67
CA TYR A 147 2.02 18.58 -0.14
C TYR A 147 1.12 19.46 -1.02
N LEU A 148 0.01 18.90 -1.48
CA LEU A 148 -1.02 19.58 -2.28
C LEU A 148 -2.29 19.78 -1.44
N TRP A 149 -2.12 20.28 -0.21
CA TRP A 149 -3.19 20.40 0.80
C TRP A 149 -4.48 21.02 0.26
N ASN A 150 -4.40 22.06 -0.58
CA ASN A 150 -5.59 22.74 -1.09
C ASN A 150 -6.45 21.80 -1.98
N SER A 151 -5.79 21.05 -2.86
CA SER A 151 -6.45 20.05 -3.71
C SER A 151 -6.92 18.84 -2.89
N ALA A 152 -6.08 18.36 -1.96
CA ALA A 152 -6.45 17.23 -1.10
C ALA A 152 -7.68 17.54 -0.23
N THR A 153 -7.75 18.74 0.37
CA THR A 153 -8.91 19.20 1.14
C THR A 153 -10.17 19.23 0.28
N TRP A 154 -10.07 19.74 -0.95
CA TRP A 154 -11.21 19.78 -1.87
C TRP A 154 -11.75 18.38 -2.17
N GLU A 155 -10.89 17.48 -2.66
CA GLU A 155 -11.29 16.12 -3.06
C GLU A 155 -11.84 15.31 -1.88
N ILE A 156 -11.20 15.39 -0.71
CA ILE A 156 -11.67 14.70 0.50
C ILE A 156 -13.03 15.27 0.95
N SER A 157 -13.21 16.59 0.89
CA SER A 157 -14.48 17.22 1.29
C SER A 157 -15.62 16.79 0.37
N GLU A 158 -15.42 16.87 -0.96
CA GLU A 158 -16.41 16.42 -1.94
C GLU A 158 -16.81 14.95 -1.73
N ALA A 159 -15.85 14.07 -1.42
CA ALA A 159 -16.13 12.66 -1.15
C ALA A 159 -16.93 12.44 0.16
N LEU A 160 -16.74 13.30 1.17
CA LEU A 160 -17.37 13.16 2.49
C LEU A 160 -18.72 13.89 2.62
N LEU A 161 -18.93 14.98 1.86
CA LEU A 161 -20.13 15.82 1.94
C LEU A 161 -21.45 15.04 1.85
N PRO A 162 -21.62 14.05 0.95
CA PRO A 162 -22.85 13.27 0.86
C PRO A 162 -23.23 12.50 2.14
N PHE A 163 -22.25 12.24 3.01
CA PHE A 163 -22.46 11.47 4.24
C PHE A 163 -22.63 12.33 5.49
N LEU A 164 -22.34 13.64 5.39
CA LEU A 164 -22.31 14.54 6.54
C LEU A 164 -23.64 14.57 7.29
N GLU A 165 -24.76 14.68 6.58
CA GLU A 165 -26.10 14.69 7.17
C GLU A 165 -26.41 13.38 7.93
N THR A 166 -26.04 12.23 7.36
CA THR A 166 -26.21 10.93 8.02
C THR A 166 -25.39 10.86 9.30
N VAL A 167 -24.13 11.31 9.26
CA VAL A 167 -23.23 11.28 10.41
C VAL A 167 -23.76 12.16 11.55
N ILE A 168 -24.20 13.39 11.27
CA ILE A 168 -24.71 14.30 12.31
C ILE A 168 -26.08 13.89 12.87
N SER A 169 -26.85 13.10 12.13
CA SER A 169 -28.20 12.64 12.53
C SER A 169 -28.17 11.55 13.61
N GLY A 170 -27.00 10.93 13.84
CA GLY A 170 -26.78 10.00 14.94
C GLY A 170 -27.09 8.53 14.64
N PRO A 171 -27.04 7.66 15.66
CA PRO A 171 -26.95 6.20 15.50
C PRO A 171 -28.07 5.54 14.68
N GLU A 172 -29.29 6.07 14.74
CA GLU A 172 -30.41 5.56 13.96
C GLU A 172 -30.17 5.77 12.45
N ALA A 173 -29.71 6.96 12.07
CA ALA A 173 -29.36 7.27 10.68
C ALA A 173 -28.13 6.48 10.22
N TRP A 174 -27.15 6.26 11.11
CA TRP A 174 -25.97 5.45 10.80
C TRP A 174 -26.36 4.01 10.44
N ALA A 175 -27.27 3.40 11.20
CA ALA A 175 -27.75 2.04 10.94
C ALA A 175 -28.53 1.92 9.62
N GLY A 176 -29.17 3.01 9.18
CA GLY A 176 -29.89 3.08 7.91
C GLY A 176 -29.01 3.30 6.68
N ASN A 177 -27.72 3.61 6.84
CA ASN A 177 -26.77 3.86 5.76
C ASN A 177 -25.67 2.81 5.77
N GLU A 178 -25.63 1.93 4.76
CA GLU A 178 -24.67 0.81 4.71
C GLU A 178 -23.21 1.28 4.79
N THR A 179 -22.85 2.35 4.08
CA THR A 179 -21.48 2.88 4.07
C THR A 179 -21.07 3.36 5.46
N ILE A 180 -21.92 4.14 6.13
CA ILE A 180 -21.64 4.63 7.48
C ILE A 180 -21.66 3.47 8.48
N ALA A 181 -22.63 2.57 8.43
CA ALA A 181 -22.70 1.41 9.31
C ALA A 181 -21.42 0.56 9.25
N ARG A 182 -20.86 0.37 8.04
CA ARG A 182 -19.61 -0.38 7.83
C ARG A 182 -18.36 0.40 8.23
N ALA A 183 -18.42 1.73 8.29
CA ALA A 183 -17.30 2.59 8.69
C ALA A 183 -17.17 2.77 10.21
N ILE A 184 -18.09 2.20 11.01
CA ILE A 184 -18.03 2.27 12.48
C ILE A 184 -17.00 1.26 12.99
N GLU A 185 -15.82 1.78 13.33
CA GLU A 185 -14.72 1.00 13.91
C GLU A 185 -14.94 0.69 15.40
N ILE A 186 -15.49 1.66 16.15
CA ILE A 186 -15.67 1.61 17.60
C ILE A 186 -17.05 2.18 17.96
N ARG A 187 -17.79 1.51 18.85
CA ARG A 187 -19.07 2.00 19.39
C ARG A 187 -19.26 1.59 20.84
N ASP A 188 -19.71 2.53 21.68
CA ASP A 188 -20.01 2.29 23.11
C ASP A 188 -18.85 1.61 23.87
N GLY A 189 -17.61 1.93 23.48
CA GLY A 189 -16.38 1.34 24.03
C GLY A 189 -15.95 0.01 23.39
N GLY A 190 -16.82 -0.66 22.64
CA GLY A 190 -16.49 -1.88 21.91
C GLY A 190 -15.82 -1.60 20.56
N ILE A 191 -14.73 -2.31 20.27
CA ILE A 191 -14.09 -2.31 18.94
C ILE A 191 -14.85 -3.30 18.06
N LEU A 192 -15.52 -2.80 17.01
CA LEU A 192 -16.34 -3.60 16.11
C LEU A 192 -15.50 -4.19 14.97
N ASN A 193 -14.43 -3.51 14.57
CA ASN A 193 -13.51 -4.02 13.57
C ASN A 193 -12.60 -5.10 14.15
N LYS A 194 -12.80 -6.31 13.66
CA LYS A 194 -12.06 -7.50 14.09
C LYS A 194 -10.58 -7.42 13.72
N ASP A 195 -10.24 -6.70 12.66
CA ASP A 195 -8.85 -6.56 12.20
C ASP A 195 -8.03 -5.71 13.17
N VAL A 196 -8.65 -4.69 13.79
CA VAL A 196 -8.03 -3.90 14.87
C VAL A 196 -7.81 -4.77 16.11
N LEU A 197 -8.78 -5.61 16.47
CA LEU A 197 -8.66 -6.54 17.60
C LEU A 197 -7.52 -7.54 17.39
N GLN A 198 -7.46 -8.13 16.20
CA GLN A 198 -6.42 -9.09 15.82
C GLN A 198 -5.03 -8.43 15.82
N PHE A 199 -4.90 -7.28 15.16
CA PHE A 199 -3.63 -6.58 15.00
C PHE A 199 -3.03 -6.19 16.35
N GLN A 200 -3.89 -5.68 17.25
CA GLN A 200 -3.49 -5.28 18.59
C GLN A 200 -3.54 -6.43 19.61
N GLN A 201 -3.83 -7.66 19.19
CA GLN A 201 -3.94 -8.85 20.06
C GLN A 201 -4.87 -8.64 21.27
N ARG A 202 -5.99 -7.96 21.06
CA ARG A 202 -6.97 -7.66 22.12
C ARG A 202 -7.92 -8.81 22.36
N ALA A 203 -8.47 -8.86 23.57
CA ALA A 203 -9.60 -9.74 23.86
C ALA A 203 -10.81 -9.35 22.98
N PRO A 204 -11.56 -10.34 22.45
CA PRO A 204 -12.68 -10.09 21.54
C PRO A 204 -13.88 -9.43 22.23
N GLU A 205 -13.97 -9.55 23.55
CA GLU A 205 -15.07 -9.01 24.36
C GLU A 205 -14.63 -7.71 25.05
N TYR A 206 -15.55 -6.76 25.11
CA TYR A 206 -15.41 -5.56 25.92
C TYR A 206 -15.52 -5.91 27.43
N PRO A 207 -14.73 -5.30 28.34
CA PRO A 207 -13.78 -4.21 28.12
C PRO A 207 -12.43 -4.66 27.55
N HIS A 208 -11.93 -3.93 26.56
CA HIS A 208 -10.60 -4.17 25.99
C HIS A 208 -9.50 -3.57 26.90
N GLY A 209 -8.66 -4.43 27.48
CA GLY A 209 -7.55 -4.01 28.35
C GLY A 209 -6.46 -3.21 27.61
N PRO A 210 -5.55 -2.54 28.35
CA PRO A 210 -4.40 -1.84 27.76
C PRO A 210 -3.44 -2.82 27.07
N LEU A 211 -2.76 -2.34 26.03
CA LEU A 211 -1.69 -3.11 25.37
C LEU A 211 -0.49 -3.23 26.30
N LYS A 212 0.14 -4.40 26.32
CA LYS A 212 1.42 -4.57 27.01
C LYS A 212 2.49 -3.88 26.18
N ALA A 213 3.23 -2.97 26.80
CA ALA A 213 4.39 -2.30 26.20
C ALA A 213 5.53 -3.28 25.92
#